data_AF-A0A942DKL6-F1
#
_entry.id   AF-A0A942DKL6-F1
#
_cell.length_a   1.000
_cell.length_b   1.000
_cell.length_c   1.000
_cell.angle_alpha   90.00
_cell.angle_beta   90.00
_cell.angle_gamma   90.00
#
_symmetry.space_group_name_H-M   'P 1'
#
loop_
_entity.id
_entity.type
_entity.pdbx_description
1 polymer ?
#
loop_
_entity_poly.entity_id
_entity_poly.type
_entity_poly.pdbx_seq_one_letter_code
_entity_poly.pdbx_strand_id
1 'polypeptide(L)'
;MHSCAGYKYYPAAFDPGVYELASKIVNDRRFYRTFVSYFLKTMLDPTQLVHARSAIVNEVQSLAPQASMIKTVWCSLSLATEKYFKEKALDYAWSDEEREEAQTDWFGLIAPGFIPGDYNRSLDISVLKAWKKRLVKLLSRDMGPMAACDMCTSKCLYLYEVKALDDNWWLPFDKARQRDDAPRLAAHLSLNLCANLGGMYDVDVAFCMTARTVEHQDSFEDAQHDFMERVRAEIEKAIDQYKQSSAEKEKKQPEPANVETSKPKEVIPADGSLTRDQIFEVIVRIGLTGAKWRQLCEETMLANKISAEEIEQEIQKRLKNVDCEP
;
A
#
# COMPACT_ATOMS: atom_id res chain seq x y z
N MET A 1 29.49 8.15 12.73
CA MET A 1 28.06 7.85 12.98
C MET A 1 27.30 8.12 11.70
N HIS A 2 26.55 7.14 11.19
CA HIS A 2 25.73 7.33 10.00
C HIS A 2 24.48 8.15 10.38
N SER A 3 24.36 9.37 9.87
CA SER A 3 23.33 10.34 10.25
C SER A 3 22.05 10.12 9.43
N CYS A 4 21.28 9.10 9.79
CA CYS A 4 19.94 8.91 9.25
C CYS A 4 18.89 9.50 10.21
N ALA A 5 17.83 10.17 9.75
CA ALA A 5 16.80 10.72 10.64
C ALA A 5 16.10 9.61 11.47
N GLY A 6 15.96 8.41 10.90
CA GLY A 6 15.45 7.24 11.60
C GLY A 6 16.32 6.79 12.79
N TYR A 7 17.60 7.18 12.83
CA TYR A 7 18.49 6.94 13.97
C TYR A 7 17.95 7.56 15.26
N LYS A 8 17.31 8.73 15.17
CA LYS A 8 16.74 9.44 16.33
C LYS A 8 15.69 8.59 17.07
N TYR A 9 15.01 7.70 16.37
CA TYR A 9 13.91 6.89 16.92
C TYR A 9 14.39 5.55 17.46
N TYR A 10 15.37 4.91 16.80
CA TYR A 10 15.91 3.64 17.26
C TYR A 10 17.39 3.46 16.88
N PRO A 11 18.31 4.05 17.67
CA PRO A 11 19.75 4.03 17.40
C PRO A 11 20.35 2.62 17.23
N ALA A 12 19.85 1.66 18.02
CA ALA A 12 20.33 0.28 18.03
C ALA A 12 20.11 -0.47 16.71
N ALA A 13 19.29 0.05 15.80
CA ALA A 13 19.12 -0.50 14.45
C ALA A 13 20.26 -0.12 13.49
N PHE A 14 21.13 0.82 13.86
CA PHE A 14 22.17 1.36 12.98
C PHE A 14 23.57 0.87 13.36
N ASP A 15 23.66 -0.30 14.00
CA ASP A 15 24.91 -1.02 14.18
C ASP A 15 25.56 -1.25 12.81
N PRO A 16 26.90 -1.15 12.65
CA PRO A 16 27.55 -1.16 11.33
C PRO A 16 27.17 -2.33 10.42
N GLY A 17 27.06 -3.54 10.98
CA GLY A 17 26.64 -4.73 10.22
C GLY A 17 25.18 -4.68 9.75
N VAL A 18 24.28 -4.11 10.56
CA VAL A 18 22.86 -3.91 10.17
C VAL A 18 22.77 -2.82 9.12
N TYR A 19 23.52 -1.73 9.26
CA TYR A 19 23.54 -0.63 8.31
C TYR A 19 24.04 -1.07 6.92
N GLU A 20 25.11 -1.86 6.87
CA GLU A 20 25.64 -2.38 5.60
C GLU A 20 24.62 -3.30 4.90
N LEU A 21 24.00 -4.20 5.67
CA LEU A 21 22.95 -5.08 5.16
C LEU A 21 21.72 -4.30 4.67
N ALA A 22 21.24 -3.36 5.48
CA ALA A 22 20.11 -2.49 5.13
C ALA A 22 20.40 -1.66 3.88
N SER A 23 21.64 -1.18 3.72
CA SER A 23 22.07 -0.46 2.51
C SER A 23 22.00 -1.34 1.26
N LYS A 24 22.33 -2.64 1.36
CA LYS A 24 22.16 -3.60 0.27
C LYS A 24 20.67 -3.81 -0.06
N ILE A 25 19.84 -3.98 0.97
CA ILE A 25 18.38 -4.16 0.84
C ILE A 25 17.73 -2.95 0.16
N VAL A 26 18.08 -1.72 0.54
CA VAL A 26 17.51 -0.49 -0.06
C VAL A 26 17.87 -0.30 -1.52
N ASN A 27 19.02 -0.84 -1.95
CA ASN A 27 19.44 -0.82 -3.34
C ASN A 27 18.84 -1.97 -4.16
N ASP A 28 18.20 -2.95 -3.52
CA ASP A 28 17.41 -3.96 -4.22
C ASP A 28 16.13 -3.33 -4.81
N ARG A 29 15.93 -3.51 -6.11
CA ARG A 29 14.81 -2.92 -6.85
C ARG A 29 13.45 -3.41 -6.34
N ARG A 30 13.35 -4.67 -5.93
CA ARG A 30 12.10 -5.26 -5.44
C ARG A 30 11.73 -4.65 -4.10
N PHE A 31 12.69 -4.56 -3.17
CA PHE A 31 12.42 -3.90 -1.88
C PHE A 31 12.05 -2.44 -2.04
N TYR A 32 12.80 -1.68 -2.86
CA TYR A 32 12.52 -0.26 -3.03
C TYR A 32 11.12 0.00 -3.61
N ARG A 33 10.68 -0.85 -4.54
CA ARG A 33 9.30 -0.80 -5.05
C ARG A 33 8.26 -1.15 -4.02
N THR A 34 8.50 -2.17 -3.20
CA THR A 34 7.60 -2.51 -2.10
C THR A 34 7.47 -1.33 -1.14
N PHE A 35 8.56 -0.62 -0.85
CA PHE A 35 8.55 0.62 -0.07
C PHE A 35 7.73 1.74 -0.74
N VAL A 36 7.98 2.04 -2.02
CA VAL A 36 7.24 3.08 -2.74
C VAL A 36 5.75 2.74 -2.83
N SER A 37 5.40 1.48 -3.09
CA SER A 37 4.01 0.99 -3.09
C SER A 37 3.37 1.14 -1.70
N TYR A 38 4.10 0.84 -0.62
CA TYR A 38 3.64 1.05 0.75
C TYR A 38 3.31 2.52 1.03
N PHE A 39 4.19 3.43 0.61
CA PHE A 39 3.95 4.87 0.74
C PHE A 39 2.73 5.32 -0.08
N LEU A 40 2.65 4.92 -1.36
CA LEU A 40 1.54 5.24 -2.25
C LEU A 40 0.20 4.74 -1.70
N LYS A 41 0.15 3.48 -1.23
CA LYS A 41 -1.05 2.89 -0.60
C LYS A 41 -1.50 3.70 0.62
N THR A 42 -0.55 4.10 1.46
CA THR A 42 -0.82 4.94 2.64
C THR A 42 -1.35 6.32 2.25
N MET A 43 -0.84 6.89 1.15
CA MET A 43 -1.31 8.16 0.61
C MET A 43 -2.74 8.06 0.08
N LEU A 44 -3.09 6.96 -0.60
CA LEU A 44 -4.44 6.74 -1.12
C LEU A 44 -5.43 6.45 0.02
N ASP A 45 -5.09 5.51 0.89
CA ASP A 45 -5.87 5.08 2.03
C ASP A 45 -4.99 5.00 3.29
N PRO A 46 -5.20 5.90 4.28
CA PRO A 46 -4.38 5.94 5.49
C PRO A 46 -4.40 4.65 6.32
N THR A 47 -5.42 3.80 6.18
CA THR A 47 -5.46 2.52 6.91
C THR A 47 -4.38 1.55 6.42
N GLN A 48 -3.90 1.74 5.18
CA GLN A 48 -2.82 0.93 4.60
C GLN A 48 -1.49 1.11 5.31
N LEU A 49 -1.31 2.18 6.10
CA LEU A 49 -0.13 2.33 6.95
C LEU A 49 0.09 1.09 7.83
N VAL A 50 -1.01 0.53 8.35
CA VAL A 50 -0.97 -0.68 9.19
C VAL A 50 -1.08 -1.95 8.34
N HIS A 51 -2.02 -2.00 7.40
CA HIS A 51 -2.30 -3.23 6.65
C HIS A 51 -1.17 -3.64 5.69
N ALA A 52 -0.51 -2.68 5.05
CA ALA A 52 0.55 -2.95 4.08
C ALA A 52 1.95 -3.11 4.74
N ARG A 53 2.05 -2.96 6.08
CA ARG A 53 3.30 -3.15 6.83
C ARG A 53 3.91 -4.52 6.63
N SER A 54 3.10 -5.57 6.58
CA SER A 54 3.56 -6.95 6.43
C SER A 54 4.35 -7.15 5.13
N ALA A 55 4.02 -6.41 4.06
CA ALA A 55 4.76 -6.46 2.81
C ALA A 55 6.22 -6.02 2.99
N ILE A 56 6.46 -4.94 3.74
CA ILE A 56 7.82 -4.46 4.07
C ILE A 56 8.58 -5.51 4.86
N VAL A 57 7.96 -6.05 5.91
CA VAL A 57 8.59 -7.05 6.79
C VAL A 57 8.94 -8.32 6.02
N ASN A 58 8.01 -8.83 5.21
CA ASN A 58 8.20 -10.05 4.43
C ASN A 58 9.29 -9.88 3.37
N GLU A 59 9.37 -8.70 2.74
CA GLU A 59 10.40 -8.43 1.74
C GLU A 59 11.79 -8.36 2.37
N VAL A 60 11.93 -7.72 3.54
CA VAL A 60 13.19 -7.74 4.31
C VAL A 60 13.55 -9.16 4.75
N GLN A 61 12.61 -9.94 5.26
CA GLN A 61 12.83 -11.34 5.66
C GLN A 61 13.27 -12.20 4.46
N SER A 62 12.73 -11.94 3.26
CA SER A 62 13.12 -12.66 2.04
C SER A 62 14.56 -12.34 1.62
N LEU A 63 15.00 -11.08 1.78
CA LEU A 63 16.34 -10.64 1.37
C LEU A 63 17.40 -10.88 2.45
N ALA A 64 17.00 -10.98 3.71
CA ALA A 64 17.89 -11.19 4.86
C ALA A 64 17.30 -12.17 5.88
N PRO A 65 17.21 -13.47 5.56
CA PRO A 65 16.48 -14.42 6.41
C PRO A 65 17.04 -14.63 7.82
N GLN A 66 18.34 -14.43 7.98
CA GLN A 66 19.09 -14.69 9.23
C GLN A 66 19.32 -13.43 10.07
N ALA A 67 18.80 -12.27 9.64
CA ALA A 67 19.08 -11.01 10.30
C ALA A 67 18.09 -10.70 11.42
N SER A 68 18.49 -9.87 12.38
CA SER A 68 17.56 -9.33 13.39
C SER A 68 16.43 -8.58 12.69
N MET A 69 15.22 -9.12 12.76
CA MET A 69 14.09 -8.64 11.97
C MET A 69 13.80 -7.16 12.25
N ILE A 70 13.68 -6.79 13.51
CA ILE A 70 13.23 -5.45 13.90
C ILE A 70 14.28 -4.38 13.53
N LYS A 71 15.55 -4.63 13.87
CA LYS A 71 16.65 -3.72 13.55
C LYS A 71 16.82 -3.57 12.04
N THR A 72 16.81 -4.68 11.31
CA THR A 72 17.03 -4.70 9.85
C THR A 72 15.88 -4.03 9.11
N VAL A 73 14.63 -4.29 9.52
CA VAL A 73 13.45 -3.62 8.96
C VAL A 73 13.50 -2.13 9.22
N TRP A 74 13.73 -1.70 10.47
CA TRP A 74 13.77 -0.27 10.77
C TRP A 74 14.89 0.46 10.03
N CYS A 75 16.09 -0.10 10.00
CA CYS A 75 17.21 0.50 9.29
C CYS A 75 16.94 0.58 7.77
N SER A 76 16.44 -0.51 7.16
CA SER A 76 16.11 -0.53 5.73
C SER A 76 14.99 0.46 5.39
N LEU A 77 13.94 0.52 6.22
CA LEU A 77 12.84 1.47 6.06
C LEU A 77 13.31 2.92 6.20
N SER A 78 14.23 3.18 7.13
CA SER A 78 14.77 4.52 7.35
C SER A 78 15.63 5.00 6.18
N LEU A 79 16.49 4.13 5.67
CA LEU A 79 17.33 4.41 4.51
C LEU A 79 16.50 4.55 3.21
N ALA A 80 15.46 3.73 3.03
CA ALA A 80 14.53 3.87 1.91
C ALA A 80 13.74 5.18 1.97
N THR A 81 13.29 5.56 3.17
CA THR A 81 12.63 6.85 3.42
C THR A 81 13.53 8.02 3.03
N GLU A 82 14.79 8.00 3.43
CA GLU A 82 15.74 9.06 3.05
C GLU A 82 15.98 9.14 1.56
N LYS A 83 16.20 8.00 0.92
CA LYS A 83 16.34 7.92 -0.52
C LYS A 83 15.12 8.49 -1.23
N TYR A 84 13.93 8.07 -0.81
CA TYR A 84 12.65 8.54 -1.34
C TYR A 84 12.45 10.05 -1.19
N PHE A 85 12.57 10.59 0.01
CA PHE A 85 12.37 12.03 0.23
C PHE A 85 13.46 12.87 -0.45
N LYS A 86 14.69 12.37 -0.54
CA LYS A 86 15.77 13.04 -1.27
C LYS A 86 15.49 13.10 -2.77
N GLU A 87 15.12 11.98 -3.38
CA GLU A 87 14.83 11.94 -4.82
C GLU A 87 13.55 12.72 -5.15
N LYS A 88 12.51 12.60 -4.32
CA LYS A 88 11.27 13.38 -4.47
C LYS A 88 11.52 14.88 -4.26
N ALA A 89 12.32 15.28 -3.28
CA ALA A 89 12.67 16.69 -3.11
C ALA A 89 13.36 17.29 -4.34
N LEU A 90 14.23 16.50 -5.00
CA LEU A 90 14.88 16.92 -6.25
C LEU A 90 13.87 17.07 -7.39
N ASP A 91 13.00 16.08 -7.59
CA ASP A 91 12.00 16.08 -8.68
C ASP A 91 10.99 17.23 -8.53
N TYR A 92 10.69 17.67 -7.30
CA TYR A 92 9.70 18.73 -7.03
C TYR A 92 10.33 20.06 -6.56
N ALA A 93 11.67 20.16 -6.58
CA ALA A 93 12.43 21.32 -6.12
C ALA A 93 12.07 21.79 -4.69
N TRP A 94 11.92 20.86 -3.75
CA TRP A 94 11.73 21.18 -2.33
C TRP A 94 13.01 21.73 -1.71
N SER A 95 12.88 22.66 -0.76
CA SER A 95 14.02 23.04 0.08
C SER A 95 14.46 21.88 0.97
N ASP A 96 15.69 21.93 1.48
CA ASP A 96 16.16 20.94 2.45
C ASP A 96 15.29 20.95 3.72
N GLU A 97 14.77 22.11 4.12
CA GLU A 97 13.87 22.25 5.28
C GLU A 97 12.51 21.57 5.02
N GLU A 98 11.90 21.83 3.86
CA GLU A 98 10.63 21.19 3.46
C GLU A 98 10.77 19.66 3.41
N ARG A 99 11.89 19.17 2.87
CA ARG A 99 12.23 17.74 2.84
C ARG A 99 12.37 17.17 4.24
N GLU A 100 13.14 17.81 5.12
CA GLU A 100 13.41 17.33 6.47
C GLU A 100 12.16 17.33 7.35
N GLU A 101 11.29 18.34 7.22
CA GLU A 101 10.00 18.39 7.89
C GLU A 101 9.11 17.23 7.43
N ALA A 102 8.95 17.05 6.11
CA ALA A 102 8.12 15.97 5.56
C ALA A 102 8.64 14.58 5.95
N GLN A 103 9.96 14.40 5.97
CA GLN A 103 10.61 13.17 6.42
C GLN A 103 10.41 12.92 7.92
N THR A 104 10.56 13.95 8.76
CA THR A 104 10.36 13.85 10.21
C THR A 104 8.91 13.48 10.54
N ASP A 105 7.97 14.14 9.87
CA ASP A 105 6.55 13.84 9.95
C ASP A 105 6.25 12.37 9.61
N TRP A 106 6.83 11.87 8.51
CA TRP A 106 6.68 10.47 8.12
C TRP A 106 7.24 9.51 9.18
N PHE A 107 8.44 9.76 9.71
CA PHE A 107 9.01 8.94 10.77
C PHE A 107 8.15 8.91 12.04
N GLY A 108 7.55 10.05 12.40
CA GLY A 108 6.60 10.13 13.51
C GLY A 108 5.37 9.22 13.34
N LEU A 109 4.91 9.01 12.10
CA LEU A 109 3.80 8.11 11.80
C LEU A 109 4.18 6.64 11.84
N ILE A 110 5.34 6.29 11.28
CA ILE A 110 5.71 4.87 11.08
C ILE A 110 6.40 4.27 12.30
N ALA A 111 7.11 5.08 13.11
CA ALA A 111 7.86 4.59 14.27
C ALA A 111 7.02 3.69 15.22
N PRO A 112 5.79 4.07 15.63
CA PRO A 112 4.95 3.24 16.50
C PRO A 112 4.60 1.87 15.92
N GLY A 113 4.57 1.75 14.58
CA GLY A 113 4.24 0.50 13.89
C GLY A 113 5.45 -0.45 13.77
N PHE A 114 6.67 0.07 13.74
CA PHE A 114 7.86 -0.72 13.40
C PHE A 114 8.87 -0.89 14.54
N ILE A 115 8.87 -0.01 15.55
CA ILE A 115 9.81 -0.06 16.67
C ILE A 115 9.14 -0.70 17.90
N PRO A 116 9.84 -1.56 18.66
CA PRO A 116 9.33 -2.08 19.92
C PRO A 116 9.30 -0.95 20.96
N GLY A 117 8.17 -0.71 21.61
CA GLY A 117 8.08 0.25 22.71
C GLY A 117 6.67 0.35 23.30
N ASP A 118 6.56 1.15 24.37
CA ASP A 118 5.31 1.47 25.09
C ASP A 118 4.40 2.46 24.32
N TYR A 119 4.60 2.59 23.01
CA TYR A 119 3.75 3.44 22.19
C TYR A 119 2.32 2.93 22.27
N ASN A 120 1.38 3.82 22.60
CA ASN A 120 -0.02 3.52 22.44
C ASN A 120 -0.25 3.21 20.95
N ARG A 121 -0.41 1.92 20.61
CA ARG A 121 -0.44 1.44 19.22
C ARG A 121 -1.63 1.97 18.41
N SER A 122 -2.51 2.75 19.03
CA SER A 122 -3.58 3.49 18.37
C SER A 122 -3.05 4.81 17.79
N LEU A 123 -2.96 4.89 16.46
CA LEU A 123 -2.75 6.14 15.76
C LEU A 123 -4.11 6.75 15.40
N ASP A 124 -4.35 7.99 15.81
CA ASP A 124 -5.60 8.69 15.45
C ASP A 124 -5.61 9.02 13.95
N ILE A 125 -6.73 8.71 13.29
CA ILE A 125 -6.98 9.02 11.88
C ILE A 125 -6.87 10.53 11.59
N SER A 126 -7.13 11.39 12.59
CA SER A 126 -6.96 12.84 12.48
C SER A 126 -5.50 13.23 12.20
N VAL A 127 -4.54 12.54 12.83
CA VAL A 127 -3.09 12.74 12.64
C VAL A 127 -2.69 12.34 11.22
N LEU A 128 -3.18 11.20 10.75
CA LEU A 128 -2.94 10.72 9.38
C LEU A 128 -3.49 11.68 8.32
N LYS A 129 -4.73 12.17 8.51
CA LYS A 129 -5.34 13.15 7.61
C LYS A 129 -4.57 14.47 7.61
N ALA A 130 -4.10 14.92 8.77
CA ALA A 130 -3.31 16.14 8.89
C ALA A 130 -1.95 16.01 8.18
N TRP A 131 -1.26 14.88 8.35
CA TRP A 131 -0.02 14.58 7.62
C TRP A 131 -0.25 14.59 6.11
N LYS A 132 -1.24 13.84 5.61
CA LYS A 132 -1.57 13.80 4.18
C LYS A 132 -1.83 15.20 3.65
N LYS A 133 -2.58 16.03 4.37
CA LYS A 133 -2.86 17.42 3.99
C LYS A 133 -1.58 18.27 3.89
N ARG A 134 -0.65 18.13 4.83
CA ARG A 134 0.64 18.85 4.80
C ARG A 134 1.49 18.42 3.62
N LEU A 135 1.61 17.11 3.39
CA LEU A 135 2.38 16.59 2.26
C LEU A 135 1.78 17.02 0.91
N VAL A 136 0.45 16.94 0.76
CA VAL A 136 -0.24 17.44 -0.45
C VAL A 136 0.01 18.93 -0.65
N LYS A 137 0.05 19.74 0.41
CA LYS A 137 0.34 21.17 0.31
C LYS A 137 1.76 21.46 -0.22
N LEU A 138 2.75 20.66 0.17
CA LEU A 138 4.12 20.75 -0.37
C LEU A 138 4.18 20.38 -1.87
N LEU A 139 3.20 19.60 -2.34
CA LEU A 139 3.11 19.10 -3.71
C LEU A 139 2.21 19.97 -4.60
N SER A 140 1.33 20.78 -4.01
CA SER A 140 0.48 21.72 -4.74
C SER A 140 1.26 22.99 -5.11
N ARG A 141 2.10 22.92 -6.14
CA ARG A 141 2.71 24.09 -6.78
C ARG A 141 1.93 24.52 -8.03
N ASP A 142 2.12 25.75 -8.49
CA ASP A 142 1.33 26.29 -9.61
C ASP A 142 1.68 25.65 -10.95
N MET A 143 2.92 25.19 -11.13
CA MET A 143 3.37 24.43 -12.29
C MET A 143 3.91 23.07 -11.84
N GLY A 144 3.39 22.00 -12.43
CA GLY A 144 3.94 20.66 -12.26
C GLY A 144 5.05 20.37 -13.28
N PRO A 145 5.78 19.26 -13.15
CA PRO A 145 6.93 18.93 -14.00
C PRO A 145 6.57 18.53 -15.44
N MET A 146 5.29 18.34 -15.79
CA MET A 146 4.83 17.95 -17.13
C MET A 146 3.85 18.99 -17.68
N ALA A 147 3.82 19.14 -19.01
CA ALA A 147 2.90 20.04 -19.72
C ALA A 147 1.41 19.77 -19.37
N ALA A 148 1.04 18.50 -19.22
CA ALA A 148 -0.30 18.05 -18.83
C ALA A 148 -0.64 18.20 -17.34
N CYS A 149 0.27 18.75 -16.50
CA CYS A 149 0.01 18.90 -15.07
C CYS A 149 -1.08 19.97 -14.78
N ASP A 150 -1.40 20.84 -15.74
CA ASP A 150 -2.52 21.80 -15.65
C ASP A 150 -3.90 21.09 -15.61
N MET A 151 -4.03 19.97 -16.31
CA MET A 151 -5.20 19.10 -16.28
C MET A 151 -5.25 18.23 -15.03
N CYS A 152 -4.13 17.96 -14.36
CA CYS A 152 -4.10 17.06 -13.20
C CYS A 152 -4.69 17.74 -11.97
N THR A 153 -5.81 17.24 -11.45
CA THR A 153 -6.41 17.72 -10.19
C THR A 153 -5.48 17.53 -9.00
N SER A 154 -4.70 16.45 -9.02
CA SER A 154 -3.65 16.19 -8.05
C SER A 154 -2.29 16.80 -8.41
N LYS A 155 -2.18 17.65 -9.45
CA LYS A 155 -0.96 18.37 -9.85
C LYS A 155 0.33 17.54 -9.73
N CYS A 156 0.31 16.33 -10.29
CA CYS A 156 1.48 15.46 -10.33
C CYS A 156 1.93 14.95 -8.94
N LEU A 157 1.04 14.93 -7.94
CA LEU A 157 1.23 14.40 -6.57
C LEU A 157 1.89 13.01 -6.54
N TYR A 158 1.50 12.16 -7.48
CA TYR A 158 1.88 10.74 -7.56
C TYR A 158 2.95 10.46 -8.61
N LEU A 159 3.48 11.48 -9.29
CA LEU A 159 4.39 11.28 -10.41
C LEU A 159 5.65 10.53 -10.01
N TYR A 160 6.24 10.88 -8.86
CA TYR A 160 7.42 10.20 -8.36
C TYR A 160 7.14 8.72 -8.06
N GLU A 161 6.03 8.41 -7.40
CA GLU A 161 5.65 7.04 -7.08
C GLU A 161 5.43 6.23 -8.36
N VAL A 162 4.72 6.80 -9.34
CA VAL A 162 4.53 6.17 -10.67
C VAL A 162 5.87 5.94 -11.37
N LYS A 163 6.79 6.91 -11.31
CA LYS A 163 8.16 6.82 -11.85
C LYS A 163 8.97 5.70 -11.18
N ALA A 164 8.98 5.65 -9.87
CA ALA A 164 9.78 4.70 -9.11
C ALA A 164 9.23 3.27 -9.20
N LEU A 165 7.95 3.11 -9.50
CA LEU A 165 7.32 1.81 -9.76
C LEU A 165 7.51 1.33 -11.21
N ASP A 166 8.06 2.16 -12.11
CA ASP A 166 8.12 1.90 -13.55
C ASP A 166 8.94 0.64 -13.93
N ASP A 167 8.29 -0.23 -14.71
CA ASP A 167 8.73 -1.55 -15.19
C ASP A 167 8.80 -1.63 -16.73
N ASN A 168 8.83 -0.48 -17.41
CA ASN A 168 8.54 -0.35 -18.85
C ASN A 168 7.06 -0.60 -19.18
N TRP A 169 6.15 -0.18 -18.30
CA TRP A 169 4.71 -0.32 -18.53
C TRP A 169 4.20 0.58 -19.67
N TRP A 170 5.00 1.52 -20.16
CA TRP A 170 4.75 2.31 -21.37
C TRP A 170 4.73 1.46 -22.66
N LEU A 171 5.41 0.31 -22.69
CA LEU A 171 5.47 -0.57 -23.88
C LEU A 171 4.07 -1.11 -24.33
N PRO A 172 3.24 -1.64 -23.42
CA PRO A 172 1.84 -1.94 -23.72
C PRO A 172 1.02 -0.74 -24.24
N PHE A 173 1.28 0.45 -23.71
CA PHE A 173 0.57 1.67 -24.10
C PHE A 173 0.92 2.11 -25.53
N ASP A 174 2.17 2.00 -25.94
CA ASP A 174 2.57 2.32 -27.31
C ASP A 174 1.82 1.48 -28.35
N LYS A 175 1.65 0.18 -28.05
CA LYS A 175 0.87 -0.73 -28.89
C LYS A 175 -0.63 -0.39 -28.86
N ALA A 176 -1.14 -0.01 -27.70
CA ALA A 176 -2.54 0.38 -27.52
C ALA A 176 -2.90 1.64 -28.31
N ARG A 177 -1.96 2.58 -28.42
CA ARG A 177 -2.16 3.89 -29.07
C ARG A 177 -2.37 3.80 -30.59
N GLN A 178 -1.89 2.75 -31.23
CA GLN A 178 -2.07 2.54 -32.68
C GLN A 178 -3.49 2.08 -33.06
N ARG A 179 -4.40 1.99 -32.08
CA ARG A 179 -5.78 1.53 -32.28
C ARG A 179 -6.75 2.72 -32.32
N ASP A 180 -7.87 2.51 -32.99
CA ASP A 180 -8.94 3.52 -33.10
C ASP A 180 -9.55 3.90 -31.74
N ASP A 181 -9.44 3.02 -30.73
CA ASP A 181 -9.94 3.22 -29.36
C ASP A 181 -8.85 3.55 -28.34
N ALA A 182 -7.73 4.11 -28.79
CA ALA A 182 -6.54 4.39 -27.98
C ALA A 182 -6.82 5.04 -26.61
N PRO A 183 -7.67 6.08 -26.47
CA PRO A 183 -7.94 6.69 -25.16
C PRO A 183 -8.57 5.72 -24.15
N ARG A 184 -9.52 4.91 -24.61
CA ARG A 184 -10.20 3.92 -23.75
C ARG A 184 -9.25 2.80 -23.33
N LEU A 185 -8.39 2.35 -24.23
CA LEU A 185 -7.42 1.31 -23.93
C LEU A 185 -6.32 1.80 -22.98
N ALA A 186 -5.85 3.04 -23.16
CA ALA A 186 -4.94 3.70 -22.23
C ALA A 186 -5.56 3.84 -20.83
N ALA A 187 -6.82 4.31 -20.73
CA ALA A 187 -7.55 4.37 -19.46
C ALA A 187 -7.61 3.01 -18.76
N HIS A 188 -7.94 1.95 -19.51
CA HIS A 188 -8.04 0.59 -18.96
C HIS A 188 -6.68 0.07 -18.45
N LEU A 189 -5.61 0.25 -19.22
CA LEU A 189 -4.26 -0.16 -18.82
C LEU A 189 -3.80 0.59 -17.57
N SER A 190 -4.04 1.91 -17.50
CA SER A 190 -3.70 2.75 -16.35
C SER A 190 -4.44 2.32 -15.09
N LEU A 191 -5.74 2.02 -15.22
CA LEU A 191 -6.55 1.56 -14.10
C LEU A 191 -6.12 0.19 -13.58
N ASN A 192 -5.79 -0.75 -14.46
CA ASN A 192 -5.27 -2.05 -14.06
C ASN A 192 -3.92 -1.91 -13.32
N LEU A 193 -3.04 -1.04 -13.81
CA LEU A 193 -1.76 -0.78 -13.16
C LEU A 193 -1.95 -0.10 -11.79
N CYS A 194 -2.86 0.88 -11.70
CA CYS A 194 -3.26 1.51 -10.46
C CYS A 194 -3.76 0.48 -9.44
N ALA A 195 -4.66 -0.42 -9.85
CA ALA A 195 -5.18 -1.48 -8.99
C ALA A 195 -4.08 -2.45 -8.53
N ASN A 196 -3.18 -2.85 -9.42
CA ASN A 196 -2.07 -3.75 -9.08
C ASN A 196 -1.08 -3.13 -8.08
N LEU A 197 -0.78 -1.84 -8.22
CA LEU A 197 0.22 -1.16 -7.40
C LEU A 197 -0.35 -0.56 -6.11
N GLY A 198 -1.55 0.00 -6.18
CA GLY A 198 -2.23 0.70 -5.08
C GLY A 198 -3.31 -0.13 -4.38
N GLY A 199 -3.73 -1.26 -4.93
CA GLY A 199 -4.83 -2.07 -4.39
C GLY A 199 -6.21 -1.44 -4.57
N MET A 200 -6.30 -0.31 -5.27
CA MET A 200 -7.54 0.43 -5.51
C MET A 200 -7.49 1.22 -6.82
N TYR A 201 -8.65 1.56 -7.34
CA TYR A 201 -8.79 2.47 -8.47
C TYR A 201 -8.78 3.91 -7.99
N ASP A 202 -7.88 4.72 -8.56
CA ASP A 202 -7.78 6.15 -8.30
C ASP A 202 -7.60 6.89 -9.62
N VAL A 203 -8.41 7.94 -9.83
CA VAL A 203 -8.41 8.71 -11.08
C VAL A 203 -7.06 9.39 -11.29
N ASP A 204 -6.53 10.02 -10.25
CA ASP A 204 -5.34 10.86 -10.34
C ASP A 204 -4.07 10.02 -10.53
N VAL A 205 -3.97 8.87 -9.86
CA VAL A 205 -2.86 7.93 -10.06
C VAL A 205 -2.88 7.35 -11.48
N ALA A 206 -4.04 6.88 -11.94
CA ALA A 206 -4.19 6.34 -13.30
C ALA A 206 -3.94 7.41 -14.37
N PHE A 207 -4.34 8.65 -14.12
CA PHE A 207 -4.04 9.78 -14.99
C PHE A 207 -2.53 10.09 -15.02
N CYS A 208 -1.85 10.10 -13.86
CA CYS A 208 -0.40 10.28 -13.79
C CYS A 208 0.38 9.19 -14.54
N MET A 209 -0.09 7.93 -14.48
CA MET A 209 0.44 6.84 -15.30
C MET A 209 0.27 7.16 -16.78
N THR A 210 -0.92 7.55 -17.22
CA THR A 210 -1.13 7.90 -18.64
C THR A 210 -0.20 9.05 -19.07
N ALA A 211 -0.15 10.14 -18.29
CA ALA A 211 0.62 11.34 -18.61
C ALA A 211 2.10 11.04 -18.82
N ARG A 212 2.69 10.21 -17.95
CA ARG A 212 4.09 9.80 -18.05
C ARG A 212 4.39 8.97 -19.30
N THR A 213 3.42 8.22 -19.81
CA THR A 213 3.61 7.55 -21.11
C THR A 213 3.55 8.52 -22.28
N VAL A 214 2.71 9.54 -22.19
CA VAL A 214 2.58 10.55 -23.23
C VAL A 214 3.80 11.48 -23.26
N GLU A 215 4.43 11.75 -22.12
CA GLU A 215 5.69 12.51 -22.01
C GLU A 215 6.83 11.89 -22.83
N HIS A 216 6.84 10.57 -23.01
CA HIS A 216 7.84 9.87 -23.83
C HIS A 216 7.59 10.00 -25.35
N GLN A 217 6.62 10.82 -25.80
CA GLN A 217 6.24 10.94 -27.20
C GLN A 217 6.78 12.22 -27.86
N ASP A 218 7.24 12.08 -29.11
CA ASP A 218 7.48 13.19 -30.03
C ASP A 218 6.16 13.58 -30.72
N SER A 219 5.24 14.22 -30.00
CA SER A 219 3.97 14.73 -30.55
C SER A 219 3.71 16.18 -30.11
N PHE A 220 2.89 16.91 -30.89
CA PHE A 220 2.52 18.29 -30.58
C PHE A 220 1.71 18.38 -29.28
N GLU A 221 1.95 19.42 -28.47
CA GLU A 221 1.32 19.63 -27.16
C GLU A 221 -0.22 19.58 -27.22
N ASP A 222 -0.85 20.19 -28.24
CA ASP A 222 -2.31 20.19 -28.41
C ASP A 222 -2.89 18.78 -28.61
N ALA A 223 -2.19 17.93 -29.36
CA ALA A 223 -2.62 16.55 -29.61
C ALA A 223 -2.46 15.68 -28.35
N GLN A 224 -1.42 15.95 -27.55
CA GLN A 224 -1.25 15.32 -26.24
C GLN A 224 -2.36 15.75 -25.28
N HIS A 225 -2.73 17.03 -25.28
CA HIS A 225 -3.80 17.57 -24.45
C HIS A 225 -5.16 16.92 -24.76
N ASP A 226 -5.62 16.94 -26.02
CA ASP A 226 -6.90 16.31 -26.43
C ASP A 226 -6.92 14.80 -26.11
N PHE A 227 -5.79 14.10 -26.32
CA PHE A 227 -5.68 12.70 -25.95
C PHE A 227 -5.84 12.48 -24.44
N MET A 228 -5.15 13.28 -23.63
CA MET A 228 -5.19 13.17 -22.16
C MET A 228 -6.57 13.52 -21.59
N GLU A 229 -7.27 14.52 -22.13
CA GLU A 229 -8.66 14.84 -21.75
C GLU A 229 -9.60 13.65 -21.97
N ARG A 230 -9.50 13.00 -23.14
CA ARG A 230 -10.31 11.82 -23.46
C ARG A 230 -9.98 10.63 -22.57
N VAL A 231 -8.70 10.40 -22.26
CA VAL A 231 -8.29 9.33 -21.34
C VAL A 231 -8.86 9.57 -19.95
N ARG A 232 -8.79 10.81 -19.43
CA ARG A 232 -9.36 11.15 -18.13
C ARG A 232 -10.86 10.84 -18.06
N ALA A 233 -11.62 11.26 -19.08
CA ALA A 233 -13.05 11.00 -19.14
C ALA A 233 -13.37 9.49 -19.13
N GLU A 234 -12.58 8.67 -19.84
CA GLU A 234 -12.75 7.21 -19.82
C GLU A 234 -12.35 6.57 -18.48
N ILE A 235 -11.33 7.11 -17.79
CA ILE A 235 -10.95 6.68 -16.42
C ILE A 235 -12.10 6.94 -15.44
N GLU A 236 -12.63 8.17 -15.43
CA GLU A 236 -13.73 8.57 -14.54
C GLU A 236 -14.98 7.72 -14.78
N LYS A 237 -15.36 7.55 -16.05
CA LYS A 237 -16.47 6.69 -16.46
C LYS A 237 -16.30 5.24 -16.00
N ALA A 238 -15.10 4.66 -16.15
CA ALA A 238 -14.84 3.29 -15.73
C ALA A 238 -14.93 3.11 -14.21
N ILE A 239 -14.43 4.07 -13.44
CA ILE A 239 -14.52 4.07 -11.98
C ILE A 239 -15.98 4.20 -11.53
N ASP A 240 -16.77 5.08 -12.15
CA ASP A 240 -18.18 5.24 -11.81
C ASP A 240 -19.00 3.98 -12.12
N GLN A 241 -18.74 3.32 -13.25
CA GLN A 241 -19.32 2.02 -13.57
C GLN A 241 -18.96 0.96 -12.52
N TYR A 242 -17.70 0.94 -12.06
CA TYR A 242 -17.26 0.02 -11.00
C TYR A 242 -18.01 0.27 -9.69
N LYS A 243 -18.13 1.54 -9.27
CA LYS A 243 -18.88 1.94 -8.06
C LYS A 243 -20.36 1.54 -8.14
N GLN A 244 -21.01 1.81 -9.27
CA GLN A 244 -22.41 1.43 -9.50
C GLN A 244 -22.60 -0.09 -9.43
N SER A 245 -21.72 -0.86 -10.09
CA SER A 245 -21.79 -2.34 -10.07
C SER A 245 -21.57 -2.93 -8.68
N SER A 246 -20.75 -2.29 -7.85
CA SER A 246 -20.47 -2.72 -6.48
C SER A 246 -21.67 -2.43 -5.56
N ALA A 247 -22.27 -1.25 -5.69
CA ALA A 247 -23.48 -0.88 -4.96
C ALA A 247 -24.70 -1.76 -5.32
N GLU A 248 -24.81 -2.20 -6.57
CA GLU A 248 -25.86 -3.15 -6.97
C GLU A 248 -25.66 -4.56 -6.42
N LYS A 249 -24.40 -5.00 -6.25
CA LYS A 249 -24.07 -6.30 -5.64
C LYS A 249 -24.39 -6.32 -4.14
N GLU A 250 -24.09 -5.24 -3.42
CA GLU A 250 -24.44 -5.11 -2.00
C GLU A 250 -25.96 -5.08 -1.77
N LYS A 251 -26.72 -4.44 -2.68
CA LYS A 251 -28.20 -4.44 -2.60
C LYS A 251 -28.86 -5.78 -2.94
N LYS A 252 -28.14 -6.72 -3.57
CA LYS A 252 -28.65 -8.04 -3.97
C LYS A 252 -28.25 -9.17 -3.01
N GLN A 253 -27.57 -8.88 -1.90
CA GLN A 253 -27.36 -9.86 -0.84
C GLN A 253 -28.71 -10.17 -0.15
N PRO A 254 -29.22 -11.41 -0.20
CA PRO A 254 -30.46 -11.75 0.50
C PRO A 254 -30.24 -11.75 2.01
N GLU A 255 -31.21 -11.23 2.77
CA GLU A 255 -31.31 -11.48 4.23
C GLU A 255 -31.18 -12.98 4.52
N PRO A 256 -30.48 -13.39 5.60
CA PRO A 256 -30.35 -14.80 5.93
C PRO A 256 -31.71 -15.36 6.33
N ALA A 257 -32.34 -16.08 5.40
CA ALA A 257 -33.53 -16.86 5.66
C ALA A 257 -33.20 -17.94 6.70
N ASN A 258 -34.05 -18.00 7.73
CA ASN A 258 -34.10 -19.04 8.75
C ASN A 258 -34.06 -20.43 8.09
N VAL A 259 -33.00 -21.21 8.30
CA VAL A 259 -32.95 -22.62 7.86
C VAL A 259 -32.92 -23.53 9.08
N GLU A 260 -34.05 -24.21 9.25
CA GLU A 260 -34.24 -25.31 10.17
C GLU A 260 -33.24 -26.45 9.96
N THR A 261 -32.89 -27.04 11.08
CA THR A 261 -32.04 -28.22 11.28
C THR A 261 -32.34 -29.40 10.36
N SER A 262 -31.33 -29.88 9.62
CA SER A 262 -31.24 -31.29 9.23
C SER A 262 -29.77 -31.76 9.12
N LYS A 263 -29.56 -33.02 9.54
CA LYS A 263 -28.28 -33.69 9.84
C LYS A 263 -27.38 -33.93 8.60
N PRO A 264 -26.07 -34.20 8.79
CA PRO A 264 -25.07 -34.08 7.73
C PRO A 264 -25.03 -35.31 6.83
N LYS A 265 -24.99 -35.06 5.52
CA LYS A 265 -24.37 -35.97 4.54
C LYS A 265 -23.12 -35.29 4.01
N GLU A 266 -22.00 -35.99 4.10
CA GLU A 266 -20.72 -35.63 3.48
C GLU A 266 -20.93 -35.40 1.98
N VAL A 267 -20.76 -34.15 1.56
CA VAL A 267 -20.51 -33.79 0.16
C VAL A 267 -19.54 -32.61 0.17
N ILE A 268 -18.41 -32.80 -0.51
CA ILE A 268 -17.38 -31.79 -0.78
C ILE A 268 -18.01 -30.65 -1.61
N PRO A 269 -18.01 -29.38 -1.17
CA PRO A 269 -18.47 -28.27 -2.01
C PRO A 269 -17.32 -27.63 -2.80
N ALA A 270 -17.55 -27.44 -4.09
CA ALA A 270 -16.65 -26.81 -5.06
C ALA A 270 -16.88 -25.29 -5.21
N ASP A 271 -17.26 -24.61 -4.12
CA ASP A 271 -17.36 -23.15 -4.07
C ASP A 271 -16.32 -22.63 -3.08
N GLY A 272 -15.63 -21.53 -3.43
CA GLY A 272 -14.53 -20.91 -2.67
C GLY A 272 -14.87 -20.34 -1.29
N SER A 273 -15.81 -20.96 -0.57
CA SER A 273 -16.05 -20.76 0.85
C SER A 273 -14.92 -21.40 1.65
N LEU A 274 -14.26 -20.59 2.49
CA LEU A 274 -13.21 -21.08 3.38
C LEU A 274 -13.79 -22.14 4.33
N THR A 275 -13.08 -23.24 4.52
CA THR A 275 -13.49 -24.27 5.47
C THR A 275 -13.39 -23.73 6.90
N ARG A 276 -14.12 -24.35 7.84
CA ARG A 276 -14.05 -24.02 9.27
C ARG A 276 -12.61 -23.95 9.77
N ASP A 277 -11.76 -24.87 9.34
CA ASP A 277 -10.35 -24.96 9.77
C ASP A 277 -9.50 -23.82 9.20
N GLN A 278 -9.79 -23.37 7.97
CA GLN A 278 -9.12 -22.21 7.38
C GLN A 278 -9.52 -20.92 8.08
N ILE A 279 -10.81 -20.77 8.40
CA ILE A 279 -11.33 -19.63 9.16
C ILE A 279 -10.74 -19.63 10.58
N PHE A 280 -10.69 -20.79 11.22
CA PHE A 280 -10.06 -20.97 12.52
C PHE A 280 -8.58 -20.53 12.50
N GLU A 281 -7.81 -21.00 11.52
CA GLU A 281 -6.39 -20.66 11.36
C GLU A 281 -6.18 -19.15 11.12
N VAL A 282 -7.07 -18.51 10.36
CA VAL A 282 -7.03 -17.05 10.15
C VAL A 282 -7.25 -16.31 11.47
N ILE A 283 -8.24 -16.72 12.27
CA ILE A 283 -8.55 -16.05 13.55
C ILE A 283 -7.41 -16.29 14.56
N VAL A 284 -6.84 -17.49 14.62
CA VAL A 284 -5.66 -17.79 15.46
C VAL A 284 -4.47 -16.91 15.05
N ARG A 285 -4.21 -16.72 13.76
CA ARG A 285 -3.14 -15.81 13.29
C ARG A 285 -3.40 -14.36 13.69
N ILE A 286 -4.62 -13.86 13.54
CA ILE A 286 -5.00 -12.52 14.01
C ILE A 286 -4.76 -12.42 15.53
N GLY A 287 -5.13 -13.45 16.30
CA GLY A 287 -4.91 -13.49 17.73
C GLY A 287 -3.43 -13.52 18.15
N LEU A 288 -2.58 -14.24 17.41
CA LEU A 288 -1.12 -14.24 17.63
C LEU A 288 -0.47 -12.87 17.40
N THR A 289 -1.09 -11.99 16.62
CA THR A 289 -0.61 -10.60 16.45
C THR A 289 -0.97 -9.67 17.63
N GLY A 290 -1.74 -10.15 18.62
CA GLY A 290 -2.22 -9.37 19.74
C GLY A 290 -3.41 -8.45 19.40
N ALA A 291 -4.06 -8.65 18.26
CA ALA A 291 -5.28 -7.93 17.90
C ALA A 291 -6.47 -8.37 18.78
N LYS A 292 -7.49 -7.52 18.92
CA LYS A 292 -8.76 -7.84 19.62
C LYS A 292 -9.65 -8.77 18.79
N TRP A 293 -9.13 -9.96 18.46
CA TRP A 293 -9.75 -10.94 17.56
C TRP A 293 -11.17 -11.33 18.00
N ARG A 294 -11.46 -11.37 19.30
CA ARG A 294 -12.81 -11.64 19.82
C ARG A 294 -13.87 -10.67 19.30
N GLN A 295 -13.53 -9.39 19.15
CA GLN A 295 -14.46 -8.36 18.64
C GLN A 295 -14.47 -8.32 17.11
N LEU A 296 -13.32 -8.55 16.49
CA LEU A 296 -13.17 -8.48 15.03
C LEU A 296 -13.77 -9.69 14.30
N CYS A 297 -13.82 -10.84 14.97
CA CYS A 297 -14.21 -12.10 14.36
C CYS A 297 -15.48 -12.69 14.98
N GLU A 298 -16.19 -11.96 15.85
CA GLU A 298 -17.37 -12.45 16.60
C GLU A 298 -18.44 -13.06 15.68
N GLU A 299 -18.85 -12.31 14.65
CA GLU A 299 -19.85 -12.76 13.68
C GLU A 299 -19.37 -13.98 12.88
N THR A 300 -18.08 -14.01 12.53
CA THR A 300 -17.46 -15.12 11.79
C THR A 300 -17.34 -16.38 12.65
N MET A 301 -17.03 -16.23 13.93
CA MET A 301 -16.96 -17.31 14.92
C MET A 301 -18.34 -17.91 15.17
N LEU A 302 -19.35 -17.06 15.34
CA LEU A 302 -20.75 -17.49 15.49
C LEU A 302 -21.24 -18.25 14.26
N ALA A 303 -20.95 -17.74 13.05
CA ALA A 303 -21.34 -18.38 11.79
C ALA A 303 -20.67 -19.77 11.60
N ASN A 304 -19.45 -19.96 12.12
CA ASN A 304 -18.67 -21.18 11.91
C ASN A 304 -18.57 -22.11 13.13
N LYS A 305 -19.32 -21.83 14.20
CA LYS A 305 -19.30 -22.61 15.45
C LYS A 305 -17.89 -22.81 15.99
N ILE A 306 -17.11 -21.73 16.00
CA ILE A 306 -15.77 -21.67 16.58
C ILE A 306 -15.90 -20.98 17.93
N SER A 307 -15.50 -21.66 19.02
CA SER A 307 -15.58 -21.06 20.34
C SER A 307 -14.36 -20.18 20.62
N ALA A 308 -14.54 -19.15 21.45
CA ALA A 308 -13.44 -18.31 21.88
C ALA A 308 -12.40 -19.11 22.67
N GLU A 309 -12.83 -20.08 23.49
CA GLU A 309 -11.92 -20.92 24.25
C GLU A 309 -11.03 -21.77 23.35
N GLU A 310 -11.55 -22.30 22.23
CA GLU A 310 -10.78 -23.12 21.28
C GLU A 310 -9.66 -22.29 20.60
N ILE A 311 -9.95 -21.05 20.22
CA ILE A 311 -8.95 -20.13 19.62
C ILE A 311 -7.89 -19.76 20.66
N GLU A 312 -8.30 -19.46 21.88
CA GLU A 312 -7.40 -19.00 22.93
C GLU A 312 -6.46 -20.10 23.42
N GLN A 313 -6.94 -21.34 23.51
CA GLN A 313 -6.10 -22.51 23.79
C GLN A 313 -5.03 -22.70 22.71
N GLU A 314 -5.37 -22.55 21.43
CA GLU A 314 -4.42 -22.72 20.33
C GLU A 314 -3.41 -21.56 20.25
N ILE A 315 -3.84 -20.32 20.51
CA ILE A 315 -2.94 -19.15 20.64
C ILE A 315 -1.94 -19.39 21.79
N GLN A 316 -2.41 -19.79 22.96
CA GLN A 316 -1.55 -20.05 24.13
C GLN A 316 -0.58 -21.20 23.88
N LYS A 317 -1.01 -22.26 23.20
CA LYS A 317 -0.15 -23.37 22.79
C LYS A 317 0.95 -22.93 21.84
N ARG A 318 0.63 -22.10 20.83
CA ARG A 318 1.61 -21.60 19.86
C ARG A 318 2.58 -20.59 20.47
N LEU A 319 2.13 -19.74 21.39
CA LEU A 319 3.01 -18.83 22.12
C LEU A 319 4.00 -19.59 23.01
N LYS A 320 3.56 -20.62 23.74
CA LYS A 320 4.45 -21.46 24.57
C LYS A 320 5.51 -22.22 23.76
N ASN A 321 5.18 -22.63 22.53
CA ASN A 321 6.15 -23.30 21.66
C ASN A 321 7.21 -22.34 21.09
N VAL A 322 6.92 -21.04 21.02
CA VAL A 322 7.89 -20.01 20.58
C VAL A 322 8.89 -19.66 21.69
N ASP A 323 8.50 -19.83 22.96
CA ASP A 323 9.35 -19.55 24.13
C ASP A 323 10.23 -20.75 24.57
N CYS A 324 10.24 -21.85 23.82
CA CYS A 324 10.95 -23.10 24.16
C CYS A 324 11.95 -23.59 23.10
N GLU A 325 12.42 -22.71 22.21
CA GLU A 325 13.61 -22.98 21.38
C GLU A 325 14.85 -22.33 22.05
N PRO A 326 15.87 -23.14 22.44
CA PRO A 326 17.08 -22.64 23.10
C PRO A 326 18.02 -21.83 22.19
#